data_AF-A0A1X9YS79-F1
#
_entry.id   AF-A0A1X9YS79-F1
#
_cell.length_a   1.000
_cell.length_b   1.000
_cell.length_c   1.000
_cell.angle_alpha   90.00
_cell.angle_beta   90.00
_cell.angle_gamma   90.00
#
_symmetry.space_group_name_H-M   'P 1'
#
loop_
_entity.id
_entity.type
_entity.pdbx_description
1 polymer ?
#
loop_
_entity_poly.entity_id
_entity_poly.type
_entity_poly.pdbx_seq_one_letter_code
_entity_poly.pdbx_strand_id
1 'polypeptide(L)'
;MSQSRKCVQCDAAIVGRSDKRYCSDSCRHLANNAVKQQNRHERRILQVNAALRKNRSILKQLSPQGKTTIPRQYLELAALTSAT
;
A
#
# COMPACT_ATOMS: atom_id res chain seq x y z
N MET A 1 -19.26 2.05 39.04
CA MET A 1 -18.11 2.65 38.35
C MET A 1 -18.41 2.72 36.87
N SER A 2 -18.45 3.91 36.27
CA SER A 2 -18.74 4.11 34.85
C SER A 2 -17.56 3.63 34.00
N GLN A 3 -17.76 2.57 33.21
CA GLN A 3 -16.73 2.13 32.27
C GLN A 3 -16.52 3.20 31.20
N SER A 4 -15.36 3.85 31.21
CA SER A 4 -14.95 4.79 30.17
C SER A 4 -14.76 4.03 28.86
N ARG A 5 -15.61 4.31 27.86
CA ARG A 5 -15.44 3.76 26.50
C ARG A 5 -14.17 4.34 25.88
N LYS A 6 -13.29 3.48 25.38
CA LYS A 6 -12.01 3.85 24.78
C LYS A 6 -12.03 3.69 23.26
N CYS A 7 -11.26 4.53 22.58
CA CYS A 7 -11.06 4.43 21.14
C CYS A 7 -10.30 3.15 20.79
N VAL A 8 -10.82 2.39 19.83
CA VAL A 8 -10.19 1.13 19.36
C VAL A 8 -8.81 1.35 18.74
N GLN A 9 -8.48 2.57 18.29
CA GLN A 9 -7.21 2.86 17.61
C GLN A 9 -6.14 3.48 18.51
N CYS A 10 -6.52 4.32 19.47
CA CYS A 10 -5.58 5.14 20.25
C CYS A 10 -5.87 5.14 21.76
N ASP A 11 -6.83 4.33 22.21
CA ASP A 11 -7.26 4.17 23.60
C ASP A 11 -7.75 5.43 24.33
N ALA A 12 -7.83 6.56 23.62
CA ALA A 12 -8.37 7.80 24.16
C ALA A 12 -9.84 7.64 24.59
N ALA A 13 -10.23 8.35 25.64
CA ALA A 13 -11.61 8.36 26.12
C ALA A 13 -12.56 8.90 25.04
N ILE A 14 -13.63 8.16 24.75
CA ILE A 14 -14.65 8.58 23.81
C ILE A 14 -15.72 9.37 24.56
N VAL A 15 -15.93 10.62 24.12
CA VAL A 15 -17.03 11.48 24.58
C VAL A 15 -18.09 11.58 23.47
N GLY A 16 -19.37 11.61 23.87
CA GLY A 16 -20.52 11.74 22.98
C GLY A 16 -21.31 10.43 22.81
N ARG A 17 -21.88 10.24 21.62
CA ARG A 17 -22.82 9.16 21.30
C ARG A 17 -22.42 7.78 21.84
N SER A 18 -23.41 6.99 22.25
CA SER A 18 -23.26 5.64 22.82
C SER A 18 -22.64 4.60 21.88
N ASP A 19 -22.75 4.79 20.56
CA ASP A 19 -22.25 3.88 19.53
C ASP A 19 -20.90 4.31 18.92
N LYS A 20 -20.33 5.43 19.37
CA LYS A 20 -19.05 5.94 18.86
C LYS A 20 -17.91 4.97 19.21
N ARG A 21 -17.24 4.43 18.18
CA ARG A 21 -16.11 3.47 18.27
C ARG A 21 -14.73 4.13 18.15
N TYR A 22 -14.65 5.28 17.49
CA TYR A 22 -13.41 6.03 17.24
C TYR A 22 -13.53 7.44 17.82
N CYS A 23 -12.47 7.98 18.42
CA CYS A 23 -12.51 9.34 18.99
C CYS A 23 -12.60 10.43 17.90
N SER A 24 -12.01 10.19 16.72
CA SER A 24 -11.98 11.09 15.56
C SER A 24 -12.04 10.31 14.23
N ASP A 25 -12.37 11.01 13.14
CA ASP A 25 -12.30 10.45 11.79
C ASP A 25 -10.89 10.00 11.42
N SER A 26 -9.86 10.72 11.86
CA SER A 26 -8.45 10.32 11.68
C SER A 26 -8.19 8.93 12.28
N CYS A 27 -8.67 8.66 13.50
CA CYS A 27 -8.51 7.34 14.12
C CYS A 27 -9.28 6.25 13.37
N ARG A 28 -10.46 6.56 12.84
CA ARG A 28 -11.21 5.64 11.97
C ARG A 28 -10.43 5.30 10.70
N HIS A 29 -9.83 6.30 10.05
CA HIS A 29 -9.03 6.09 8.85
C HIS A 29 -7.76 5.27 9.15
N LEU A 30 -7.05 5.57 10.23
CA LEU A 30 -5.86 4.81 10.63
C LEU A 30 -6.18 3.34 10.91
N ALA A 31 -7.27 3.06 11.64
CA ALA A 31 -7.73 1.70 11.88
C ALA A 31 -8.03 0.96 10.57
N ASN A 32 -8.75 1.61 9.65
CA ASN A 32 -9.06 1.03 8.34
C ASN A 32 -7.80 0.78 7.50
N ASN A 33 -6.82 1.68 7.56
CA ASN A 33 -5.54 1.53 6.86
C ASN A 33 -4.74 0.36 7.42
N ALA A 34 -4.70 0.19 8.75
CA ALA A 34 -4.04 -0.94 9.39
C ALA A 34 -4.66 -2.28 8.95
N VAL A 35 -6.00 -2.36 8.93
CA VAL A 35 -6.71 -3.56 8.43
C VAL A 35 -6.40 -3.84 6.97
N LYS A 36 -6.41 -2.81 6.10
CA LYS A 36 -6.06 -2.95 4.68
C LYS A 36 -4.62 -3.44 4.51
N GLN A 37 -3.66 -2.94 5.29
CA GLN A 37 -2.28 -3.39 5.26
C GLN A 37 -2.13 -4.86 5.66
N GLN A 38 -2.93 -5.34 6.61
CA GLN A 38 -2.92 -6.74 7.03
C GLN A 38 -3.59 -7.66 6.02
N ASN A 39 -4.45 -7.15 5.13
CA ASN A 39 -5.10 -7.94 4.08
C ASN A 39 -4.08 -8.48 3.06
N ARG A 40 -4.03 -9.80 2.90
CA ARG A 40 -3.10 -10.47 1.97
C ARG A 40 -3.40 -10.15 0.49
N HIS A 41 -4.67 -10.02 0.12
CA HIS A 41 -5.06 -9.70 -1.26
C HIS A 41 -4.62 -8.29 -1.63
N GLU A 42 -4.82 -7.32 -0.74
CA GLU A 42 -4.39 -5.94 -0.94
C GLU A 42 -2.86 -5.85 -1.10
N ARG A 43 -2.12 -6.52 -0.21
CA ARG A 43 -0.65 -6.60 -0.33
C ARG A 43 -0.20 -7.20 -1.67
N ARG A 44 -0.86 -8.27 -2.13
CA ARG A 44 -0.54 -8.89 -3.42
C ARG A 44 -0.79 -7.93 -4.59
N ILE A 45 -1.89 -7.19 -4.57
CA ILE A 45 -2.20 -6.18 -5.60
C ILE A 45 -1.11 -5.10 -5.64
N LEU A 46 -0.68 -4.60 -4.47
CA LEU A 46 0.40 -3.61 -4.38
C LEU A 46 1.73 -4.14 -4.94
N GLN A 47 2.09 -5.39 -4.63
CA GLN A 47 3.30 -6.03 -5.16
C GLN A 47 3.26 -6.18 -6.69
N VAL A 48 2.13 -6.63 -7.23
CA VAL A 48 1.93 -6.74 -8.69
C VAL A 48 2.05 -5.37 -9.34
N ASN A 49 1.39 -4.34 -8.79
CA ASN A 49 1.47 -2.99 -9.32
C ASN A 49 2.88 -2.40 -9.25
N ALA A 50 3.64 -2.68 -8.20
CA ALA A 50 5.04 -2.27 -8.09
C ALA A 50 5.90 -2.92 -9.19
N ALA A 51 5.73 -4.23 -9.42
CA ALA A 51 6.41 -4.95 -10.50
C ALA A 51 6.04 -4.40 -11.89
N LEU A 52 4.75 -4.15 -12.14
CA LEU A 52 4.29 -3.57 -13.41
C LEU A 52 4.86 -2.18 -13.67
N ARG A 53 4.92 -1.33 -12.64
CA ARG A 53 5.53 0.02 -12.75
C ARG A 53 7.02 -0.06 -13.07
N LYS A 54 7.74 -0.96 -12.39
CA LYS A 54 9.16 -1.21 -12.65
C LYS A 54 9.38 -1.68 -14.09
N ASN A 55 8.62 -2.68 -14.53
CA ASN A 55 8.68 -3.21 -15.89
C ASN A 55 8.38 -2.13 -16.92
N ARG A 56 7.37 -1.29 -16.69
CA ARG A 56 7.03 -0.17 -17.57
C ARG A 56 8.18 0.84 -17.68
N SER A 57 8.86 1.13 -16.58
CA SER A 57 10.02 2.05 -16.59
C SER A 57 11.18 1.47 -17.42
N ILE A 58 11.50 0.20 -17.22
CA ILE A 58 12.56 -0.51 -17.96
C ILE A 58 12.24 -0.54 -19.46
N LEU A 59 11.02 -0.94 -19.82
CA LEU A 59 10.60 -0.99 -21.23
C LEU A 59 10.58 0.39 -21.88
N LYS A 60 10.23 1.45 -21.14
CA LYS A 60 10.29 2.83 -21.65
C LYS A 60 11.72 3.25 -22.01
N GLN A 61 12.72 2.78 -21.28
CA GLN A 61 14.14 3.08 -21.53
C GLN A 61 14.69 2.22 -22.68
N LEU A 62 14.39 0.92 -22.70
CA LEU A 62 14.96 -0.02 -23.66
C LEU A 62 14.20 -0.10 -24.99
N SER A 63 12.96 0.38 -25.03
CA SER A 63 12.09 0.30 -26.22
C SER A 63 11.36 1.63 -26.46
N PRO A 64 12.11 2.75 -26.66
CA PRO A 64 11.53 4.09 -26.74
C PRO A 64 10.66 4.31 -27.99
N GLN A 65 10.91 3.58 -29.09
CA GLN A 65 10.20 3.72 -30.36
C GLN A 65 9.08 2.68 -30.57
N GLY A 66 8.74 1.88 -29.55
CA GLY A 66 7.71 0.86 -29.63
C GLY A 66 8.28 -0.56 -29.59
N LYS A 67 7.75 -1.48 -30.40
CA LYS A 67 8.10 -2.90 -30.32
C LYS A 67 9.52 -3.14 -30.86
N THR A 68 10.42 -3.61 -30.00
CA THR A 68 11.81 -3.93 -30.35
C THR A 68 12.16 -5.33 -29.86
N THR A 69 13.07 -6.02 -30.55
CA THR A 69 13.63 -7.30 -30.11
C THR A 69 14.95 -7.02 -29.40
N ILE A 70 15.00 -7.31 -28.10
CA ILE A 70 16.22 -7.18 -27.29
C ILE A 70 16.55 -8.52 -26.63
N PRO A 71 17.84 -8.86 -26.44
CA PRO A 71 18.22 -10.03 -25.68
C PRO A 71 17.75 -9.93 -24.23
N ARG A 72 17.32 -11.07 -23.66
CA ARG A 72 16.81 -11.16 -22.29
C ARG A 72 17.77 -10.60 -21.24
N GLN A 73 19.08 -10.76 -21.45
CA GLN A 73 20.13 -10.27 -20.56
C GLN A 73 20.04 -8.76 -20.29
N TYR A 74 19.63 -7.95 -21.28
CA TYR A 74 19.48 -6.51 -21.09
C TYR A 74 18.32 -6.16 -20.14
N LEU A 75 17.23 -6.93 -20.20
CA LEU A 75 16.11 -6.78 -19.26
C LEU A 75 16.50 -7.18 -17.84
N GLU A 76 17.26 -8.26 -17.69
CA GLU A 76 17.75 -8.75 -16.40
C GLU A 76 18.72 -7.75 -15.76
N LEU A 77 19.67 -7.21 -16.54
CA LEU A 77 20.59 -6.17 -16.08
C LEU A 77 19.83 -4.91 -15.62
N ALA A 78 18.85 -4.45 -16.40
CA ALA A 78 18.04 -3.28 -16.05
C ALA A 78 17.15 -3.51 -14.81
N ALA A 79 16.75 -4.76 -14.55
CA ALA A 79 16.02 -5.12 -13.34
C ALA A 79 16.90 -5.09 -12.08
N LEU A 80 18.20 -5.33 -12.21
CA LEU A 80 19.16 -5.28 -11.10
C LEU A 80 19.55 -3.83 -10.74
N THR A 81 19.68 -2.96 -11.74
CA THR A 81 20.07 -1.54 -11.53
C THR A 81 18.95 -0.67 -10.96
N SER A 82 17.69 -1.11 -11.07
CA SER A 82 16.51 -0.42 -10.54
C SER A 82 16.12 -0.87 -9.12
N ALA A 83 17.01 -1.60 -8.43
CA ALA A 83 16.82 -2.08 -7.04
C ALA A 83 17.53 -1.22 -5.98
N THR A 84 18.22 -0.15 -6.39
CA THR A 84 18.77 0.91 -5.54
C THR A 84 17.89 2.15 -5.62
#